data_AF-A0A916PX63-F1
#
_entry.id   AF-A0A916PX63-F1
#
_cell.length_a   1.000
_cell.length_b   1.000
_cell.length_c   1.000
_cell.angle_alpha   90.00
_cell.angle_beta   90.00
_cell.angle_gamma   90.00
#
_symmetry.space_group_name_H-M   'P 1'
#
loop_
_entity.id
_entity.type
_entity.pdbx_description
1 polymer ?
#
loop_
_entity_poly.entity_id
_entity_poly.type
_entity_poly.pdbx_seq_one_letter_code
_entity_poly.pdbx_strand_id
1 'polypeptide(L)'
;MSFNHLNPLRRLNKSLIRAVEKVQSSIFTAPIFIVTLVLLVQMFGTFQLLELRFLDKLFQLRVSEGSDSRIVMITFDDRDIAKVGKWPFADHVVAKLITTIKAGDPRVIGLDVYRDLPVESGYDELKQVFQSTPNLIIAEKFVEPSVPAPTYLNYENQVGFVDVSVDQDGIVRRGLLSIEKPNKEIIYSFPLKIALKYLASENIFPQLSSGSDRTVTLGKAKFSPLDSYQAGYASADNGGYQILLNYRCLRTCFQEVSMTNVLEGQYPKDLFKNRIVLIGSTAESLRDFFFSPYDKIPGVHIHANLISQIINGAINNRPFLKTYPKWLEGIWVLVWASIGVKGISGFLRGGNLGKTQFITGILTFLLISILGLVLISYVSFLFSFWLPVFPTLCSFLISSVISIIQLGEKFRYASNIDELTQIANRRYFDRFLMKNFHAKQALSVLICDVDHFKLYNDSYGHQEGDTCLKLVAQAINKSVRSGELAGRYGGEEFAVILPHTSYEEALAIAERIVTNVSNLNIPHKSSKTSNVVTLSCGVANMTVEDSSSLDLLIKADRALYKAKEQGRNRALGYIS
;
A
#
# COMPACT_ATOMS: atom_id res chain seq x y z
N MET A 1 26.01 -17.92 52.95
CA MET A 1 26.77 -17.50 51.74
C MET A 1 25.84 -17.54 50.55
N SER A 2 25.88 -16.46 49.77
CA SER A 2 24.94 -16.06 48.71
C SER A 2 25.00 -16.97 47.47
N PHE A 3 23.84 -17.37 46.94
CA PHE A 3 23.68 -17.83 45.55
C PHE A 3 22.87 -16.79 44.78
N ASN A 4 23.55 -15.69 44.43
CA ASN A 4 23.10 -14.72 43.44
C ASN A 4 24.18 -14.61 42.36
N HIS A 5 24.13 -15.45 41.33
CA HIS A 5 24.78 -15.13 40.07
C HIS A 5 23.88 -15.47 38.88
N LEU A 6 23.29 -14.39 38.35
CA LEU A 6 23.24 -14.06 36.93
C LEU A 6 22.50 -15.03 36.01
N ASN A 7 21.25 -14.68 35.71
CA ASN A 7 20.60 -15.07 34.46
C ASN A 7 20.68 -13.89 33.46
N PRO A 8 21.73 -13.80 32.60
CA PRO A 8 21.97 -12.66 31.71
C PRO A 8 20.89 -12.49 30.62
N LEU A 9 20.13 -13.55 30.32
CA LEU A 9 19.06 -13.55 29.33
C LEU A 9 17.85 -12.69 29.74
N ARG A 10 17.62 -12.48 31.04
CA ARG A 10 16.51 -11.65 31.54
C ARG A 10 16.78 -10.14 31.43
N ARG A 11 18.05 -9.73 31.44
CA ARG A 11 18.46 -8.31 31.25
C ARG A 11 18.49 -7.92 29.77
N LEU A 12 18.95 -8.83 28.90
CA LEU A 12 18.90 -8.64 27.44
C LEU A 12 17.48 -8.43 26.92
N ASN A 13 16.50 -9.14 27.49
CA ASN A 13 15.10 -8.97 27.08
C ASN A 13 14.52 -7.60 27.51
N LYS A 14 14.85 -7.09 28.71
CA LYS A 14 14.37 -5.76 29.15
C LYS A 14 15.04 -4.59 28.42
N SER A 15 16.31 -4.70 28.03
CA SER A 15 16.97 -3.65 27.23
C SER A 15 16.49 -3.65 25.79
N LEU A 16 16.27 -4.81 25.17
CA LEU A 16 15.63 -4.92 23.86
C LEU A 16 14.18 -4.42 23.90
N ILE A 17 13.37 -4.82 24.88
CA ILE A 17 11.99 -4.36 25.03
C ILE A 17 11.97 -2.84 25.25
N ARG A 18 12.84 -2.28 26.09
CA ARG A 18 12.93 -0.82 26.26
C ARG A 18 13.45 -0.11 25.01
N ALA A 19 14.36 -0.72 24.25
CA ALA A 19 14.82 -0.18 22.98
C ALA A 19 13.69 -0.19 21.94
N VAL A 20 12.90 -1.27 21.88
CA VAL A 20 11.70 -1.38 21.04
C VAL A 20 10.62 -0.39 21.47
N GLU A 21 10.35 -0.22 22.77
CA GLU A 21 9.42 0.77 23.31
C GLU A 21 9.89 2.21 23.07
N LYS A 22 11.20 2.47 23.17
CA LYS A 22 11.80 3.79 22.91
C LYS A 22 11.80 4.12 21.42
N VAL A 23 12.03 3.11 20.56
CA VAL A 23 11.84 3.23 19.10
C VAL A 23 10.36 3.48 18.81
N GLN A 24 9.43 2.69 19.35
CA GLN A 24 7.97 2.88 19.19
C GLN A 24 7.46 4.23 19.74
N SER A 25 8.16 4.85 20.70
CA SER A 25 7.78 6.17 21.25
C SER A 25 8.05 7.34 20.30
N SER A 26 8.89 7.14 19.28
CA SER A 26 9.14 8.16 18.27
C SER A 26 8.18 7.96 17.11
N ILE A 27 7.25 8.91 16.94
CA ILE A 27 6.23 8.99 15.88
C ILE A 27 6.82 8.78 14.45
N PHE A 28 8.15 8.88 14.29
CA PHE A 28 8.87 8.77 13.03
C PHE A 28 9.48 7.38 12.72
N THR A 29 9.71 6.49 13.69
CA THR A 29 10.40 5.20 13.45
C THR A 29 9.45 4.11 12.95
N ALA A 30 8.19 4.11 13.44
CA ALA A 30 7.18 3.13 13.05
C ALA A 30 6.82 3.19 11.56
N PRO A 31 6.62 4.37 10.93
CA PRO A 31 6.41 4.47 9.49
C PRO A 31 7.55 3.86 8.68
N ILE A 32 8.80 4.13 9.06
CA ILE A 32 9.97 3.62 8.32
C ILE A 32 10.00 2.09 8.35
N PHE A 33 9.79 1.48 9.52
CA PHE A 33 9.75 0.02 9.63
C PHE A 33 8.62 -0.60 8.80
N ILE A 34 7.41 -0.02 8.85
CA ILE A 34 6.26 -0.48 8.06
C ILE A 34 6.55 -0.36 6.57
N VAL A 35 7.09 0.77 6.12
CA VAL A 35 7.44 1.01 4.72
C VAL A 35 8.47 -0.02 4.26
N THR A 36 9.54 -0.25 5.04
CA THR A 36 10.54 -1.28 4.73
C THR A 36 9.91 -2.66 4.60
N LEU A 37 9.04 -3.06 5.53
CA LEU A 37 8.37 -4.35 5.47
C LEU A 37 7.47 -4.47 4.23
N VAL A 38 6.67 -3.45 3.93
CA VAL A 38 5.77 -3.43 2.77
C VAL A 38 6.57 -3.47 1.46
N LEU A 39 7.68 -2.72 1.36
CA LEU A 39 8.56 -2.77 0.19
C LEU A 39 9.25 -4.13 0.03
N LEU A 40 9.65 -4.79 1.13
CA LEU A 40 10.17 -6.16 1.07
C LEU A 40 9.11 -7.15 0.55
N VAL A 41 7.87 -7.04 1.01
CA VAL A 41 6.75 -7.84 0.51
C VAL A 41 6.48 -7.54 -0.98
N GLN A 42 6.55 -6.28 -1.39
CA GLN A 42 6.41 -5.85 -2.80
C GLN A 42 7.44 -6.52 -3.71
N MET A 43 8.67 -6.76 -3.24
CA MET A 43 9.72 -7.44 -4.03
C MET A 43 9.35 -8.88 -4.42
N PHE A 44 8.41 -9.51 -3.71
CA PHE A 44 7.89 -10.85 -4.06
C PHE A 44 6.66 -10.81 -4.98
N GLY A 45 6.23 -9.62 -5.43
CA GLY A 45 5.12 -9.48 -6.38
C GLY A 45 3.73 -9.57 -5.75
N THR A 46 3.62 -9.48 -4.43
CA THR A 46 2.33 -9.60 -3.71
C THR A 46 1.27 -8.63 -4.21
N PHE A 47 1.66 -7.41 -4.59
CA PHE A 47 0.74 -6.39 -5.10
C PHE A 47 0.69 -6.30 -6.63
N GLN A 48 1.50 -7.07 -7.36
CA GLN A 48 1.67 -6.92 -8.81
C GLN A 48 0.35 -7.00 -9.59
N LEU A 49 -0.45 -8.04 -9.33
CA LEU A 49 -1.72 -8.22 -10.02
C LEU A 49 -2.70 -7.06 -9.77
N LEU A 50 -2.69 -6.51 -8.55
CA LEU A 50 -3.55 -5.38 -8.19
C LEU A 50 -3.08 -4.10 -8.88
N GLU A 51 -1.77 -3.85 -8.91
CA GLU A 51 -1.18 -2.70 -9.62
C GLU A 51 -1.48 -2.72 -11.11
N LEU A 52 -1.32 -3.88 -11.76
CA LEU A 52 -1.59 -4.03 -13.19
C LEU A 52 -3.07 -3.82 -13.52
N ARG A 53 -3.98 -4.39 -12.72
CA ARG A 53 -5.42 -4.17 -12.89
C ARG A 53 -5.83 -2.72 -12.64
N PHE A 54 -5.18 -2.04 -11.71
CA PHE A 54 -5.43 -0.63 -11.49
C PHE A 54 -4.94 0.20 -12.67
N LEU A 55 -3.75 -0.09 -13.20
CA LEU A 55 -3.26 0.53 -14.44
C LEU A 55 -4.26 0.36 -15.59
N ASP A 56 -4.85 -0.83 -15.76
CA ASP A 56 -5.88 -1.05 -16.78
C ASP A 56 -7.10 -0.16 -16.58
N LYS A 57 -7.53 0.03 -15.33
CA LYS A 57 -8.62 0.95 -15.00
C LYS A 57 -8.27 2.40 -15.33
N LEU A 58 -7.00 2.81 -15.15
CA LEU A 58 -6.56 4.15 -15.55
C LEU A 58 -6.64 4.34 -17.07
N PHE A 59 -6.28 3.33 -17.86
CA PHE A 59 -6.48 3.35 -19.31
C PHE A 59 -7.97 3.47 -19.67
N GLN A 60 -8.84 2.66 -19.07
CA GLN A 60 -10.28 2.68 -19.33
C GLN A 60 -10.95 4.03 -18.97
N LEU A 61 -10.43 4.73 -17.96
CA LEU A 61 -10.91 6.06 -17.54
C LEU A 61 -10.32 7.21 -18.37
N ARG A 62 -9.27 6.97 -19.15
CA ARG A 62 -8.61 8.01 -19.94
C ARG A 62 -9.40 8.31 -21.21
N VAL A 63 -9.58 9.60 -21.51
CA VAL A 63 -10.14 10.04 -22.78
C VAL A 63 -9.20 9.64 -23.93
N SER A 64 -9.77 9.09 -25.00
CA SER A 64 -9.05 8.72 -26.23
C SER A 64 -8.21 9.89 -26.77
N GLU A 65 -6.97 9.61 -27.17
CA GLU A 65 -6.08 10.60 -27.81
C GLU A 65 -6.45 10.90 -29.28
N GLY A 66 -7.55 10.34 -29.77
CA GLY A 66 -7.99 10.48 -31.16
C GLY A 66 -7.19 9.62 -32.15
N SER A 67 -7.58 9.71 -33.42
CA SER A 67 -7.04 8.87 -34.49
C SER A 67 -5.66 9.32 -34.98
N ASP A 68 -4.77 8.37 -35.29
CA ASP A 68 -3.49 8.67 -35.96
C ASP A 68 -3.67 8.62 -37.49
N SER A 69 -3.75 9.79 -38.12
CA SER A 69 -3.93 9.91 -39.56
C SER A 69 -2.73 9.39 -40.37
N ARG A 70 -1.57 9.15 -39.78
CA ARG A 70 -0.41 8.59 -40.51
C ARG A 70 -0.54 7.09 -40.78
N ILE A 71 -1.40 6.38 -40.05
CA ILE A 71 -1.58 4.94 -40.17
C ILE A 71 -2.97 4.67 -40.76
N VAL A 72 -3.03 3.83 -41.78
CA VAL A 72 -4.25 3.22 -42.28
C VAL A 72 -4.11 1.71 -42.17
N MET A 73 -5.16 1.05 -41.71
CA MET A 73 -5.20 -0.40 -41.58
C MET A 73 -6.06 -1.00 -42.68
N ILE A 74 -5.50 -1.98 -43.38
CA ILE A 74 -6.21 -2.83 -44.33
C ILE A 74 -6.48 -4.16 -43.64
N THR A 75 -7.70 -4.33 -43.18
CA THR A 75 -8.10 -5.48 -42.36
C THR A 75 -8.87 -6.49 -43.18
N PHE A 76 -8.79 -7.77 -42.80
CA PHE A 76 -9.66 -8.80 -43.37
C PHE A 76 -10.25 -9.67 -42.25
N ASP A 77 -11.56 -9.89 -42.32
CA ASP A 77 -12.29 -10.75 -41.39
C ASP A 77 -12.78 -12.05 -42.05
N ASP A 78 -13.56 -12.84 -41.31
CA ASP A 78 -14.11 -14.11 -41.82
C ASP A 78 -15.01 -13.95 -43.05
N ARG A 79 -15.62 -12.77 -43.24
CA ARG A 79 -16.45 -12.45 -44.41
C ARG A 79 -15.57 -12.18 -45.62
N ASP A 80 -14.46 -11.45 -45.44
CA ASP A 80 -13.48 -11.26 -46.50
C ASP A 80 -12.85 -12.61 -46.91
N ILE A 81 -12.55 -13.48 -45.94
CA ILE A 81 -12.05 -14.84 -46.19
C ILE A 81 -13.07 -15.65 -47.00
N ALA A 82 -14.34 -15.63 -46.61
CA ALA A 82 -15.41 -16.32 -47.33
C ALA A 82 -15.61 -15.79 -48.75
N LYS A 83 -15.51 -14.47 -48.96
CA LYS A 83 -15.61 -13.85 -50.29
C LYS A 83 -14.47 -14.25 -51.22
N VAL A 84 -13.24 -14.35 -50.70
CA VAL A 84 -12.07 -14.82 -51.48
C VAL A 84 -12.11 -16.34 -51.67
N GLY A 85 -12.74 -17.07 -50.76
CA GLY A 85 -13.07 -18.49 -50.88
C GLY A 85 -12.07 -19.46 -50.24
N LYS A 86 -10.93 -18.98 -49.73
CA LYS A 86 -9.96 -19.81 -48.99
C LYS A 86 -9.01 -19.02 -48.10
N TRP A 87 -8.47 -19.69 -47.08
CA TRP A 87 -7.33 -19.24 -46.28
C TRP A 87 -6.27 -20.37 -46.19
N PRO A 88 -4.96 -20.07 -46.28
CA PRO A 88 -4.36 -18.79 -46.61
C PRO A 88 -4.76 -18.27 -48.00
N PHE A 89 -4.79 -16.95 -48.17
CA PHE A 89 -5.05 -16.34 -49.48
C PHE A 89 -3.98 -16.78 -50.50
N ALA A 90 -4.41 -17.06 -51.73
CA ALA A 90 -3.49 -17.33 -52.84
C ALA A 90 -2.54 -16.15 -53.07
N ASP A 91 -1.33 -16.45 -53.50
CA ASP A 91 -0.25 -15.47 -53.65
C ASP A 91 -0.61 -14.33 -54.61
N HIS A 92 -1.36 -14.62 -55.70
CA HIS A 92 -1.83 -13.58 -56.62
C HIS A 92 -2.80 -12.57 -55.96
N VAL A 93 -3.58 -12.99 -54.96
CA VAL A 93 -4.50 -12.09 -54.23
C VAL A 93 -3.69 -11.09 -53.41
N VAL A 94 -2.64 -11.56 -52.73
CA VAL A 94 -1.73 -10.72 -51.96
C VAL A 94 -0.89 -9.83 -52.86
N ALA A 95 -0.41 -10.37 -53.99
CA ALA A 95 0.32 -9.62 -55.00
C ALA A 95 -0.53 -8.46 -55.56
N LYS A 96 -1.79 -8.74 -55.92
CA LYS A 96 -2.76 -7.73 -56.36
C LYS A 96 -3.03 -6.68 -55.29
N LEU A 97 -3.23 -7.09 -54.03
CA LEU A 97 -3.46 -6.18 -52.92
C LEU A 97 -2.29 -5.21 -52.74
N ILE A 98 -1.06 -5.73 -52.64
CA ILE A 98 0.14 -4.92 -52.44
C ILE A 98 0.39 -4.03 -53.65
N THR A 99 0.19 -4.52 -54.87
CA THR A 99 0.32 -3.71 -56.09
C THR A 99 -0.67 -2.56 -56.11
N THR A 100 -1.92 -2.82 -55.68
CA THR A 100 -2.97 -1.79 -55.56
C THR A 100 -2.58 -0.72 -54.54
N ILE A 101 -2.09 -1.15 -53.36
CA ILE A 101 -1.64 -0.23 -52.30
C ILE A 101 -0.42 0.57 -52.75
N LYS A 102 0.56 -0.10 -53.38
CA LYS A 102 1.81 0.50 -53.90
C LYS A 102 1.52 1.59 -54.92
N ALA A 103 0.51 1.43 -55.77
CA ALA A 103 0.10 2.45 -56.73
C ALA A 103 -0.37 3.77 -56.08
N GLY A 104 -0.77 3.72 -54.80
CA GLY A 104 -1.16 4.88 -54.00
C GLY A 104 -0.01 5.62 -53.30
N ASP A 105 1.25 5.27 -53.58
CA ASP A 105 2.47 5.90 -53.02
C ASP A 105 2.52 5.95 -51.47
N PRO A 106 2.43 4.79 -50.79
CA PRO A 106 2.59 4.72 -49.34
C PRO A 106 4.05 4.89 -48.93
N ARG A 107 4.28 5.45 -47.74
CA ARG A 107 5.64 5.54 -47.19
C ARG A 107 6.18 4.18 -46.80
N VAL A 108 5.36 3.38 -46.13
CA VAL A 108 5.72 2.04 -45.66
C VAL A 108 4.50 1.14 -45.75
N ILE A 109 4.69 -0.11 -46.19
CA ILE A 109 3.67 -1.14 -46.17
C ILE A 109 4.11 -2.19 -45.15
N GLY A 110 3.27 -2.50 -44.17
CA GLY A 110 3.46 -3.63 -43.25
C GLY A 110 2.50 -4.75 -43.61
N LEU A 111 3.00 -5.95 -43.86
CA LEU A 111 2.21 -7.15 -44.09
C LEU A 111 2.30 -8.09 -42.88
N ASP A 112 1.28 -8.06 -42.03
CA ASP A 112 1.10 -8.94 -40.88
C ASP A 112 0.38 -10.24 -41.30
N VAL A 113 0.99 -10.93 -42.27
CA VAL A 113 0.51 -12.20 -42.80
C VAL A 113 1.73 -13.06 -43.16
N TYR A 114 1.82 -14.26 -42.59
CA TYR A 114 2.94 -15.16 -42.84
C TYR A 114 2.95 -15.69 -44.28
N ARG A 115 4.14 -15.74 -44.88
CA ARG A 115 4.38 -16.19 -46.27
C ARG A 115 5.64 -17.05 -46.39
N ASP A 116 5.85 -17.96 -45.45
CA ASP A 116 6.98 -18.88 -45.43
C ASP A 116 6.97 -19.85 -46.63
N LEU A 117 5.79 -20.33 -47.02
CA LEU A 117 5.58 -21.28 -48.11
C LEU A 117 4.72 -20.70 -49.25
N PRO A 118 4.92 -21.15 -50.51
CA PRO A 118 4.05 -20.77 -51.63
C PRO A 118 2.59 -21.14 -51.40
N VAL A 119 1.66 -20.25 -51.77
CA VAL A 119 0.22 -20.50 -51.71
C VAL A 119 -0.37 -20.34 -53.12
N GLU A 120 -0.57 -21.46 -53.82
CA GLU A 120 -0.98 -21.42 -55.22
C GLU A 120 -2.34 -20.72 -55.44
N SER A 121 -2.54 -19.98 -56.54
CA SER A 121 -1.59 -19.60 -57.60
C SER A 121 -0.97 -18.20 -57.36
N GLY A 122 0.17 -17.92 -58.00
CA GLY A 122 0.76 -16.57 -58.06
C GLY A 122 2.09 -16.35 -57.33
N TYR A 123 2.81 -17.42 -56.98
CA TYR A 123 4.06 -17.31 -56.21
C TYR A 123 5.12 -16.42 -56.87
N ASP A 124 5.37 -16.58 -58.17
CA ASP A 124 6.36 -15.76 -58.89
C ASP A 124 5.96 -14.29 -58.98
N GLU A 125 4.66 -14.02 -59.14
CA GLU A 125 4.11 -12.65 -59.12
C GLU A 125 4.34 -12.00 -57.75
N LEU A 126 4.00 -12.71 -56.66
CA LEU A 126 4.20 -12.23 -55.31
C LEU A 126 5.68 -11.98 -55.00
N LYS A 127 6.56 -12.90 -55.41
CA LYS A 127 8.00 -12.76 -55.28
C LYS A 127 8.52 -11.49 -55.97
N GLN A 128 8.08 -11.22 -57.21
CA GLN A 128 8.42 -9.99 -57.93
C GLN A 128 7.88 -8.74 -57.23
N VAL A 129 6.65 -8.79 -56.72
CA VAL A 129 6.06 -7.67 -55.95
C VAL A 129 6.85 -7.40 -54.68
N PHE A 130 7.26 -8.44 -53.95
CA PHE A 130 8.08 -8.30 -52.74
C PHE A 130 9.46 -7.68 -53.02
N GLN A 131 10.14 -8.17 -54.07
CA GLN A 131 11.46 -7.67 -54.45
C GLN A 131 11.41 -6.24 -55.01
N SER A 132 10.35 -5.89 -55.75
CA SER A 132 10.19 -4.55 -56.35
C SER A 132 9.62 -3.51 -55.38
N THR A 133 9.31 -3.87 -54.14
CA THR A 133 8.67 -2.99 -53.15
C THR A 133 9.58 -2.84 -51.93
N PRO A 134 10.65 -2.03 -52.01
CA PRO A 134 11.66 -1.94 -50.96
C PRO A 134 11.12 -1.37 -49.66
N ASN A 135 9.98 -0.67 -49.67
CA ASN A 135 9.30 -0.14 -48.48
C ASN A 135 8.27 -1.10 -47.85
N LEU A 136 8.20 -2.35 -48.33
CA LEU A 136 7.43 -3.43 -47.70
C LEU A 136 8.21 -4.04 -46.53
N ILE A 137 7.54 -4.24 -45.39
CA ILE A 137 7.99 -5.02 -44.24
C ILE A 137 7.04 -6.21 -44.08
N ILE A 138 7.58 -7.41 -43.91
CA ILE A 138 6.85 -8.67 -43.79
C ILE A 138 7.03 -9.22 -42.38
N ALA A 139 5.94 -9.73 -41.82
CA ALA A 139 5.93 -10.41 -40.54
C ALA A 139 6.60 -11.78 -40.60
N GLU A 140 7.41 -12.06 -39.60
CA GLU A 140 7.81 -13.41 -39.22
C GLU A 140 7.39 -13.70 -37.78
N LYS A 141 7.25 -14.97 -37.43
CA LYS A 141 7.03 -15.39 -36.05
C LYS A 141 8.27 -16.08 -35.53
N PHE A 142 8.86 -15.53 -34.47
CA PHE A 142 10.12 -16.05 -33.94
C PHE A 142 9.89 -17.14 -32.88
N VAL A 143 8.94 -16.96 -31.96
CA VAL A 143 8.65 -17.92 -30.88
C VAL A 143 7.78 -19.07 -31.38
N GLU A 144 8.04 -20.28 -30.86
CA GLU A 144 7.41 -21.52 -31.31
C GLU A 144 5.85 -21.52 -31.25
N PRO A 145 5.14 -22.02 -32.28
CA PRO A 145 5.69 -22.48 -33.56
C PRO A 145 6.26 -21.31 -34.37
N SER A 146 7.53 -21.42 -34.75
CA SER A 146 8.25 -20.41 -35.52
C SER A 146 7.80 -20.44 -36.97
N VAL A 147 7.63 -19.26 -37.58
CA VAL A 147 7.22 -19.11 -38.99
C VAL A 147 8.16 -18.10 -39.65
N PRO A 148 9.17 -18.57 -40.42
CA PRO A 148 10.18 -17.70 -41.00
C PRO A 148 9.61 -16.87 -42.17
N ALA A 149 10.23 -15.73 -42.45
CA ALA A 149 9.93 -15.00 -43.68
C ALA A 149 10.53 -15.69 -44.93
N PRO A 150 10.03 -15.37 -46.14
CA PRO A 150 10.61 -15.89 -47.37
C PRO A 150 12.10 -15.57 -47.52
N THR A 151 12.90 -16.57 -47.91
CA THR A 151 14.38 -16.49 -47.97
C THR A 151 14.92 -15.54 -49.05
N TYR A 152 14.09 -15.15 -50.02
CA TYR A 152 14.48 -14.26 -51.11
C TYR A 152 14.35 -12.76 -50.78
N LEU A 153 13.96 -12.42 -49.54
CA LEU A 153 13.85 -11.05 -49.05
C LEU A 153 15.16 -10.56 -48.45
N ASN A 154 15.37 -9.24 -48.47
CA ASN A 154 16.40 -8.64 -47.63
C ASN A 154 15.93 -8.64 -46.16
N TYR A 155 16.43 -9.60 -45.38
CA TYR A 155 16.03 -9.80 -43.98
C TYR A 155 16.20 -8.52 -43.14
N GLU A 156 17.35 -7.84 -43.26
CA GLU A 156 17.64 -6.61 -42.51
C GLU A 156 16.64 -5.48 -42.80
N ASN A 157 16.21 -5.33 -44.05
CA ASN A 157 15.41 -4.19 -44.49
C ASN A 157 13.90 -4.46 -44.65
N GLN A 158 13.48 -5.72 -44.76
CA GLN A 158 12.11 -6.10 -45.15
C GLN A 158 11.44 -7.13 -44.23
N VAL A 159 12.10 -7.65 -43.19
CA VAL A 159 11.51 -8.69 -42.31
C VAL A 159 11.52 -8.25 -40.87
N GLY A 160 10.42 -8.34 -40.12
CA GLY A 160 10.43 -8.11 -38.67
C GLY A 160 9.51 -9.07 -37.94
N PHE A 161 9.87 -9.41 -36.70
CA PHE A 161 9.09 -10.38 -35.92
C PHE A 161 7.83 -9.76 -35.30
N VAL A 162 6.74 -10.52 -35.20
CA VAL A 162 5.45 -10.06 -34.64
C VAL A 162 5.15 -10.56 -33.23
N ASP A 163 6.07 -11.29 -32.61
CA ASP A 163 5.90 -11.80 -31.24
C ASP A 163 5.53 -10.69 -30.24
N VAL A 164 4.52 -10.99 -29.42
CA VAL A 164 4.01 -10.08 -28.39
C VAL A 164 4.33 -10.59 -26.99
N SER A 165 4.68 -9.67 -26.09
CA SER A 165 4.93 -9.99 -24.68
C SER A 165 3.61 -9.95 -23.91
N VAL A 166 3.14 -11.13 -23.49
CA VAL A 166 1.92 -11.30 -22.70
C VAL A 166 2.27 -11.36 -21.21
N ASP A 167 1.56 -10.60 -20.37
CA ASP A 167 1.71 -10.69 -18.91
C ASP A 167 1.08 -11.97 -18.36
N GLN A 168 1.39 -12.32 -17.10
CA GLN A 168 0.88 -13.54 -16.45
C GLN A 168 -0.65 -13.60 -16.37
N ASP A 169 -1.33 -12.46 -16.45
CA ASP A 169 -2.79 -12.36 -16.46
C ASP A 169 -3.40 -12.37 -17.88
N GLY A 170 -2.59 -12.61 -18.91
CA GLY A 170 -3.02 -12.71 -20.31
C GLY A 170 -3.14 -11.38 -21.05
N ILE A 171 -2.80 -10.25 -20.40
CA ILE A 171 -2.95 -8.91 -20.98
C ILE A 171 -1.61 -8.41 -21.53
N VAL A 172 -1.65 -7.78 -22.70
CA VAL A 172 -0.48 -7.22 -23.38
C VAL A 172 -0.29 -5.76 -22.95
N ARG A 173 0.66 -5.52 -22.05
CA ARG A 173 1.06 -4.17 -21.58
C ARG A 173 2.47 -3.78 -21.98
N ARG A 174 3.21 -4.71 -22.58
CA ARG A 174 4.62 -4.56 -22.96
C ARG A 174 4.77 -4.72 -24.46
N GLY A 175 5.52 -3.82 -25.07
CA GLY A 175 5.88 -3.84 -26.49
C GLY A 175 7.32 -4.30 -26.64
N LEU A 176 7.51 -5.43 -27.33
CA LEU A 176 8.83 -5.97 -27.64
C LEU A 176 9.38 -5.26 -28.87
N LEU A 177 10.49 -4.53 -28.71
CA LEU A 177 11.11 -3.75 -29.77
C LEU A 177 12.18 -4.54 -30.52
N SER A 178 12.99 -5.31 -29.79
CA SER A 178 14.05 -6.14 -30.36
C SER A 178 14.32 -7.38 -29.50
N ILE A 179 14.92 -8.39 -30.10
CA ILE A 179 15.45 -9.56 -29.39
C ILE A 179 16.91 -9.76 -29.76
N GLU A 180 17.68 -10.29 -28.82
CA GLU A 180 19.07 -10.67 -29.05
C GLU A 180 19.12 -12.20 -29.22
N LYS A 181 19.53 -12.67 -30.39
CA LYS A 181 19.77 -14.09 -30.65
C LYS A 181 20.98 -14.59 -29.84
N PRO A 182 21.13 -15.90 -29.63
CA PRO A 182 22.32 -16.47 -28.95
C PRO A 182 23.67 -16.08 -29.59
N ASN A 183 23.68 -15.74 -30.88
CA ASN A 183 24.85 -15.25 -31.62
C ASN A 183 25.12 -13.74 -31.45
N LYS A 184 24.40 -13.05 -30.54
CA LYS A 184 24.41 -11.59 -30.31
C LYS A 184 23.87 -10.73 -31.45
N GLU A 185 23.25 -11.35 -32.46
CA GLU A 185 22.55 -10.62 -33.51
C GLU A 185 21.25 -10.02 -32.94
N ILE A 186 21.03 -8.73 -33.17
CA ILE A 186 19.81 -8.04 -32.74
C ILE A 186 18.81 -8.09 -33.88
N ILE A 187 17.65 -8.69 -33.64
CA ILE A 187 16.51 -8.66 -34.56
C ILE A 187 15.54 -7.59 -34.07
N TYR A 188 14.96 -6.84 -35.01
CA TYR A 188 13.93 -5.84 -34.72
C TYR A 188 12.53 -6.36 -34.99
N SER A 189 11.61 -5.96 -34.11
CA SER A 189 10.19 -6.23 -34.26
C SER A 189 9.63 -5.58 -35.52
N PHE A 190 8.63 -6.21 -36.10
CA PHE A 190 7.80 -5.70 -37.19
C PHE A 190 7.34 -4.24 -36.97
N PRO A 191 6.71 -3.87 -35.83
CA PRO A 191 6.34 -2.48 -35.56
C PRO A 191 7.53 -1.53 -35.49
N LEU A 192 8.67 -1.94 -34.92
CA LEU A 192 9.86 -1.10 -34.87
C LEU A 192 10.41 -0.83 -36.27
N LYS A 193 10.51 -1.86 -37.13
CA LYS A 193 11.00 -1.69 -38.51
C LYS A 193 10.13 -0.75 -39.32
N ILE A 194 8.81 -0.89 -39.21
CA ILE A 194 7.86 0.01 -39.88
C ILE A 194 8.06 1.46 -39.41
N ALA A 195 8.15 1.67 -38.09
CA ALA A 195 8.35 3.00 -37.52
C ALA A 195 9.69 3.62 -37.95
N LEU A 196 10.80 2.87 -37.89
CA LEU A 196 12.12 3.34 -38.31
C LEU A 196 12.14 3.71 -39.80
N LYS A 197 11.49 2.92 -40.66
CA LYS A 197 11.43 3.20 -42.10
C LYS A 197 10.61 4.44 -42.42
N TYR A 198 9.50 4.65 -41.71
CA TYR A 198 8.73 5.88 -41.81
C TYR A 198 9.55 7.09 -41.35
N LEU A 199 10.23 6.97 -40.21
CA LEU A 199 11.04 8.05 -39.62
C LEU A 199 12.29 8.38 -40.45
N ALA A 200 12.88 7.41 -41.14
CA ALA A 200 13.97 7.65 -42.07
C ALA A 200 13.57 8.60 -43.21
N SER A 201 12.32 8.55 -43.69
CA SER A 201 11.79 9.52 -44.67
C SER A 201 11.66 10.94 -44.12
N GLU A 202 11.65 11.09 -42.80
CA GLU A 202 11.67 12.36 -42.07
C GLU A 202 13.10 12.74 -41.60
N ASN A 203 14.13 12.04 -42.09
CA ASN A 203 15.53 12.19 -41.67
C ASN A 203 15.77 11.96 -40.16
N ILE A 204 14.96 11.10 -39.53
CA ILE A 204 15.09 10.73 -38.12
C ILE A 204 15.67 9.31 -38.03
N PHE A 205 16.87 9.21 -37.48
CA PHE A 205 17.59 7.94 -37.30
C PHE A 205 17.87 7.66 -35.82
N PRO A 206 17.93 6.39 -35.41
CA PRO A 206 18.26 6.02 -34.05
C PRO A 206 19.71 6.40 -33.72
N GLN A 207 19.90 6.99 -32.54
CA GLN A 207 21.20 7.36 -31.99
C GLN A 207 21.42 6.57 -30.70
N LEU A 208 22.47 5.76 -30.68
CA LEU A 208 22.89 5.04 -29.49
C LEU A 208 23.55 6.02 -28.51
N SER A 209 23.09 6.02 -27.25
CA SER A 209 23.75 6.78 -26.20
C SER A 209 25.15 6.22 -25.97
N SER A 210 26.18 7.07 -25.93
CA SER A 210 27.59 6.68 -25.77
C SER A 210 27.97 6.19 -24.35
N GLY A 211 26.99 5.89 -23.50
CA GLY A 211 27.18 5.47 -22.11
C GLY A 211 26.82 4.00 -21.85
N SER A 212 27.02 3.54 -20.60
CA SER A 212 26.63 2.20 -20.13
C SER A 212 25.11 1.97 -20.06
N ASP A 213 24.31 2.98 -20.36
CA ASP A 213 22.84 2.93 -20.34
C ASP A 213 22.34 2.46 -21.72
N ARG A 214 21.56 1.39 -21.75
CA ARG A 214 20.93 0.80 -22.97
C ARG A 214 19.84 1.70 -23.56
N THR A 215 19.86 2.99 -23.27
CA THR A 215 18.87 3.96 -23.74
C THR A 215 19.16 4.35 -25.20
N VAL A 216 18.14 4.25 -26.05
CA VAL A 216 18.18 4.62 -27.47
C VAL A 216 17.45 5.95 -27.65
N THR A 217 18.09 6.91 -28.31
CA THR A 217 17.44 8.18 -28.68
C THR A 217 16.93 8.07 -30.12
N LEU A 218 15.69 8.47 -30.37
CA LEU A 218 15.09 8.49 -31.71
C LEU A 218 14.27 9.76 -31.84
N GLY A 219 14.76 10.71 -32.64
CA GLY A 219 14.20 12.06 -32.72
C GLY A 219 14.21 12.74 -31.35
N LYS A 220 13.02 13.16 -30.87
CA LYS A 220 12.85 13.79 -29.55
C LYS A 220 12.69 12.78 -28.41
N ALA A 221 12.47 11.51 -28.72
CA ALA A 221 12.17 10.48 -27.74
C ALA A 221 13.43 9.77 -27.23
N LYS A 222 13.38 9.39 -25.95
CA LYS A 222 14.32 8.46 -25.31
C LYS A 222 13.59 7.18 -24.96
N PHE A 223 14.06 6.07 -25.49
CA PHE A 223 13.59 4.74 -25.21
C PHE A 223 14.55 4.14 -24.20
N SER A 224 14.03 3.78 -23.03
CA SER A 224 14.77 3.05 -22.01
C SER A 224 14.11 1.68 -21.84
N PRO A 225 14.87 0.59 -21.77
CA PRO A 225 14.29 -0.73 -21.63
C PRO A 225 13.63 -0.87 -20.27
N LEU A 226 12.55 -1.64 -20.22
CA LEU A 226 11.88 -2.00 -18.97
C LEU A 226 12.83 -2.83 -18.09
N ASP A 227 13.15 -2.33 -16.91
CA ASP A 227 13.95 -3.07 -15.91
C ASP A 227 13.06 -4.11 -15.20
N SER A 228 13.63 -5.26 -14.83
CA SER A 228 12.93 -6.41 -14.23
C SER A 228 12.16 -6.07 -12.96
N TYR A 229 12.58 -5.01 -12.24
CA TYR A 229 11.97 -4.57 -10.99
C TYR A 229 11.19 -3.26 -11.10
N GLN A 230 11.00 -2.69 -12.28
CA GLN A 230 10.30 -1.41 -12.44
C GLN A 230 8.76 -1.56 -12.27
N ALA A 231 8.16 -0.51 -11.67
CA ALA A 231 6.77 -0.34 -11.24
C ALA A 231 5.77 -1.47 -11.50
N GLY A 232 5.09 -1.90 -10.44
CA GLY A 232 4.05 -2.94 -10.50
C GLY A 232 4.60 -4.33 -10.75
N TYR A 233 5.67 -4.50 -11.53
CA TYR A 233 6.35 -5.78 -11.73
C TYR A 233 7.38 -6.05 -10.62
N ALA A 234 7.34 -7.25 -10.07
CA ALA A 234 8.36 -7.75 -9.14
C ALA A 234 9.45 -8.56 -9.83
N SER A 235 9.13 -9.19 -10.96
CA SER A 235 10.09 -9.84 -11.84
C SER A 235 9.50 -9.90 -13.24
N ALA A 236 9.64 -8.81 -14.01
CA ALA A 236 9.31 -8.85 -15.43
C ALA A 236 10.32 -9.71 -16.19
N ASP A 237 9.82 -10.51 -17.15
CA ASP A 237 10.66 -11.11 -18.17
C ASP A 237 11.43 -10.02 -18.91
N ASN A 238 12.75 -10.11 -18.88
CA ASN A 238 13.68 -9.16 -19.48
C ASN A 238 14.28 -9.66 -20.81
N GLY A 239 13.65 -10.66 -21.44
CA GLY A 239 13.98 -11.08 -22.79
C GLY A 239 13.83 -9.95 -23.80
N GLY A 240 14.93 -9.57 -24.45
CA GLY A 240 14.93 -8.52 -25.48
C GLY A 240 14.73 -7.10 -24.94
N TYR A 241 14.48 -6.17 -25.84
CA TYR A 241 14.28 -4.76 -25.55
C TYR A 241 12.78 -4.46 -25.47
N GLN A 242 12.23 -4.38 -24.25
CA GLN A 242 10.81 -4.14 -24.02
C GLN A 242 10.54 -2.74 -23.51
N ILE A 243 9.39 -2.16 -23.86
CA ILE A 243 8.88 -0.91 -23.31
C ILE A 243 7.42 -1.07 -22.87
N LEU A 244 6.93 -0.20 -21.97
CA LEU A 244 5.51 -0.15 -21.64
C LEU A 244 4.68 0.42 -22.80
N LEU A 245 3.58 -0.25 -23.12
CA LEU A 245 2.61 0.21 -24.10
C LEU A 245 1.74 1.31 -23.48
N ASN A 246 1.68 2.44 -24.17
CA ASN A 246 0.80 3.55 -23.89
C ASN A 246 -0.28 3.61 -24.99
N TYR A 247 -1.29 2.73 -24.88
CA TYR A 247 -2.36 2.59 -25.86
C TYR A 247 -3.16 3.87 -26.07
N ARG A 248 -3.23 4.37 -27.30
CA ARG A 248 -3.88 5.67 -27.56
C ARG A 248 -5.41 5.63 -27.42
N CYS A 249 -6.02 4.48 -27.74
CA CYS A 249 -7.46 4.21 -27.57
C CYS A 249 -7.81 2.73 -27.79
N LEU A 250 -9.12 2.39 -27.70
CA LEU A 250 -9.66 1.03 -27.79
C LEU A 250 -9.99 0.57 -29.23
N ARG A 251 -10.83 1.27 -30.01
CA ARG A 251 -11.28 0.79 -31.35
C ARG A 251 -11.13 1.81 -32.50
N THR A 252 -11.41 3.09 -32.30
CA THR A 252 -11.40 4.10 -33.39
C THR A 252 -10.07 4.84 -33.53
N CYS A 253 -8.96 4.11 -33.35
CA CYS A 253 -7.61 4.68 -33.30
C CYS A 253 -7.01 4.93 -34.67
N PHE A 254 -7.43 4.15 -35.65
CA PHE A 254 -6.85 4.13 -36.98
C PHE A 254 -8.00 4.06 -37.98
N GLN A 255 -7.77 4.63 -39.16
CA GLN A 255 -8.70 4.47 -40.26
C GLN A 255 -8.58 3.04 -40.78
N GLU A 256 -9.69 2.31 -40.80
CA GLU A 256 -9.75 0.92 -41.26
C GLU A 256 -10.53 0.82 -42.58
N VAL A 257 -10.03 0.01 -43.50
CA VAL A 257 -10.70 -0.34 -44.76
C VAL A 257 -10.55 -1.84 -44.98
N SER A 258 -11.62 -2.53 -45.37
CA SER A 258 -11.52 -3.98 -45.61
C SER A 258 -10.66 -4.28 -46.83
N MET A 259 -9.97 -5.42 -46.79
CA MET A 259 -9.15 -5.91 -47.88
C MET A 259 -9.97 -6.07 -49.16
N THR A 260 -11.20 -6.60 -49.08
CA THR A 260 -12.06 -6.74 -50.26
C THR A 260 -12.41 -5.39 -50.87
N ASN A 261 -12.70 -4.36 -50.08
CA ASN A 261 -12.96 -3.02 -50.61
C ASN A 261 -11.74 -2.46 -51.36
N VAL A 262 -10.52 -2.73 -50.88
CA VAL A 262 -9.29 -2.35 -51.59
C VAL A 262 -9.16 -3.10 -52.92
N LEU A 263 -9.40 -4.42 -52.92
CA LEU A 263 -9.33 -5.25 -54.13
C LEU A 263 -10.38 -4.90 -55.18
N GLU A 264 -11.53 -4.38 -54.75
CA GLU A 264 -12.64 -3.92 -55.59
C GLU A 264 -12.53 -2.43 -56.00
N GLY A 265 -11.52 -1.70 -55.49
CA GLY A 265 -11.35 -0.27 -55.79
C GLY A 265 -12.31 0.66 -55.05
N GLN A 266 -12.97 0.19 -53.98
CA GLN A 266 -13.96 0.92 -53.19
C GLN A 266 -13.33 1.63 -51.99
N TYR A 267 -12.46 2.61 -52.24
CA TYR A 267 -11.80 3.39 -51.19
C TYR A 267 -11.41 4.80 -51.68
N PRO A 268 -11.15 5.77 -50.78
CA PRO A 268 -10.69 7.10 -51.17
C PRO A 268 -9.35 7.06 -51.92
N LYS A 269 -9.22 7.79 -53.05
CA LYS A 269 -8.03 7.70 -53.93
C LYS A 269 -6.71 8.13 -53.27
N ASP A 270 -6.78 8.98 -52.26
CA ASP A 270 -5.65 9.51 -51.49
C ASP A 270 -5.36 8.69 -50.22
N LEU A 271 -6.09 7.60 -49.98
CA LEU A 271 -6.06 6.84 -48.73
C LEU A 271 -4.65 6.39 -48.31
N PHE A 272 -3.80 6.00 -49.28
CA PHE A 272 -2.47 5.43 -49.02
C PHE A 272 -1.34 6.46 -49.08
N LYS A 273 -1.61 7.62 -49.70
CA LYS A 273 -0.58 8.58 -50.06
C LYS A 273 0.16 9.09 -48.82
N ASN A 274 1.48 8.96 -48.81
CA ASN A 274 2.34 9.41 -47.71
C ASN A 274 2.04 8.79 -46.33
N ARG A 275 1.38 7.63 -46.29
CA ARG A 275 0.97 6.97 -45.04
C ARG A 275 1.65 5.63 -44.84
N ILE A 276 1.55 5.13 -43.61
CA ILE A 276 1.85 3.74 -43.25
C ILE A 276 0.58 2.94 -43.54
N VAL A 277 0.71 1.90 -44.36
CA VAL A 277 -0.39 0.97 -44.66
C VAL A 277 -0.10 -0.34 -43.96
N LEU A 278 -0.92 -0.69 -42.97
CA LEU A 278 -0.75 -1.91 -42.17
C LEU A 278 -1.82 -2.92 -42.57
N ILE A 279 -1.41 -4.05 -43.14
CA ILE A 279 -2.29 -5.12 -43.60
C ILE A 279 -2.27 -6.22 -42.54
N GLY A 280 -3.43 -6.66 -42.04
CA GLY A 280 -3.48 -7.73 -41.05
C GLY A 280 -4.88 -8.28 -40.81
N SER A 281 -4.95 -9.40 -40.07
CA SER A 281 -6.20 -10.11 -39.80
C SER A 281 -7.02 -9.44 -38.70
N THR A 282 -8.33 -9.45 -38.86
CA THR A 282 -9.32 -9.27 -37.79
C THR A 282 -10.32 -10.43 -37.74
N ALA A 283 -9.99 -11.56 -38.37
CA ALA A 283 -10.84 -12.75 -38.46
C ALA A 283 -10.75 -13.60 -37.18
N GLU A 284 -11.90 -13.93 -36.59
CA GLU A 284 -11.96 -14.72 -35.35
C GLU A 284 -11.45 -16.15 -35.55
N SER A 285 -11.65 -16.71 -36.75
CA SER A 285 -11.17 -18.05 -37.11
C SER A 285 -9.65 -18.20 -37.03
N LEU A 286 -8.89 -17.11 -37.24
CA LEU A 286 -7.43 -17.11 -37.24
C LEU A 286 -6.82 -17.00 -35.85
N ARG A 287 -7.64 -16.72 -34.82
CA ARG A 287 -7.26 -16.68 -33.40
C ARG A 287 -6.06 -15.77 -33.06
N ASP A 288 -5.80 -14.75 -33.88
CA ASP A 288 -4.77 -13.73 -33.63
C ASP A 288 -5.33 -12.57 -32.80
N PHE A 289 -5.73 -12.87 -31.56
CA PHE A 289 -6.31 -11.89 -30.64
C PHE A 289 -5.66 -11.97 -29.27
N PHE A 290 -5.47 -10.80 -28.67
CA PHE A 290 -4.89 -10.66 -27.34
C PHE A 290 -5.75 -9.74 -26.47
N PHE A 291 -5.65 -9.90 -25.16
CA PHE A 291 -6.27 -8.95 -24.24
C PHE A 291 -5.39 -7.70 -24.11
N SER A 292 -6.02 -6.53 -24.21
CA SER A 292 -5.42 -5.24 -23.90
C SER A 292 -5.97 -4.70 -22.57
N PRO A 293 -5.43 -3.58 -22.03
CA PRO A 293 -6.02 -2.90 -20.88
C PRO A 293 -7.51 -2.54 -21.02
N TYR A 294 -8.04 -2.48 -22.26
CA TYR A 294 -9.44 -2.17 -22.52
C TYR A 294 -10.30 -3.43 -22.71
N ASP A 295 -9.97 -4.23 -23.73
CA ASP A 295 -10.70 -5.43 -24.14
C ASP A 295 -9.82 -6.31 -25.06
N LYS A 296 -10.35 -7.44 -25.54
CA LYS A 296 -9.75 -8.28 -26.57
C LYS A 296 -9.65 -7.52 -27.90
N ILE A 297 -8.44 -7.48 -28.48
CA ILE A 297 -8.14 -6.81 -29.75
C ILE A 297 -7.29 -7.71 -30.68
N PRO A 298 -7.38 -7.53 -32.02
CA PRO A 298 -6.51 -8.22 -32.97
C PRO A 298 -5.02 -7.87 -32.79
N GLY A 299 -4.12 -8.80 -33.14
CA GLY A 299 -2.66 -8.58 -33.06
C GLY A 299 -2.19 -7.36 -33.85
N VAL A 300 -2.73 -7.18 -35.07
CA VAL A 300 -2.45 -6.03 -35.92
C VAL A 300 -2.76 -4.68 -35.25
N HIS A 301 -3.76 -4.59 -34.37
CA HIS A 301 -4.07 -3.37 -33.60
C HIS A 301 -3.03 -3.06 -32.52
N ILE A 302 -2.39 -4.08 -31.95
CA ILE A 302 -1.27 -3.90 -31.00
C ILE A 302 -0.08 -3.32 -31.74
N HIS A 303 0.25 -3.88 -32.92
CA HIS A 303 1.32 -3.37 -33.77
C HIS A 303 1.05 -1.93 -34.21
N ALA A 304 -0.17 -1.59 -34.64
CA ALA A 304 -0.57 -0.23 -34.97
C ALA A 304 -0.37 0.75 -33.80
N ASN A 305 -0.78 0.36 -32.59
CA ASN A 305 -0.57 1.18 -31.38
C ASN A 305 0.91 1.39 -31.08
N LEU A 306 1.73 0.36 -31.20
CA LEU A 306 3.18 0.45 -30.95
C LEU A 306 3.89 1.31 -32.00
N ILE A 307 3.57 1.15 -33.30
CA ILE A 307 4.08 1.99 -34.39
C ILE A 307 3.73 3.47 -34.12
N SER A 308 2.45 3.73 -33.83
CA SER A 308 1.96 5.05 -33.48
C SER A 308 2.72 5.63 -32.27
N GLN A 309 2.92 4.84 -31.21
CA GLN A 309 3.65 5.28 -30.02
C GLN A 309 5.09 5.66 -30.34
N ILE A 310 5.81 4.87 -31.12
CA ILE A 310 7.21 5.14 -31.50
C ILE A 310 7.30 6.44 -32.31
N ILE A 311 6.46 6.59 -33.34
CA ILE A 311 6.47 7.76 -34.23
C ILE A 311 6.09 9.04 -33.49
N ASN A 312 5.03 9.01 -32.68
CA ASN A 312 4.62 10.16 -31.89
C ASN A 312 5.68 10.53 -30.83
N GLY A 313 6.36 9.54 -30.24
CA GLY A 313 7.49 9.80 -29.37
C GLY A 313 8.59 10.56 -30.13
N ALA A 314 8.99 10.06 -31.30
CA ALA A 314 10.09 10.62 -32.07
C ALA A 314 9.81 12.02 -32.64
N ILE A 315 8.62 12.26 -33.20
CA ILE A 315 8.27 13.51 -33.89
C ILE A 315 7.63 14.52 -32.93
N ASN A 316 6.61 14.07 -32.17
CA ASN A 316 5.73 14.92 -31.38
C ASN A 316 6.15 15.00 -29.90
N ASN A 317 7.20 14.29 -29.49
CA ASN A 317 7.62 14.17 -28.08
C ASN A 317 6.49 13.64 -27.18
N ARG A 318 5.66 12.71 -27.71
CA ARG A 318 4.62 12.04 -26.91
C ARG A 318 5.31 11.26 -25.78
N PRO A 319 4.95 11.51 -24.51
CA PRO A 319 5.59 10.85 -23.40
C PRO A 319 5.27 9.35 -23.36
N PHE A 320 6.28 8.55 -23.06
CA PHE A 320 6.13 7.13 -22.71
C PHE A 320 5.63 7.02 -21.28
N LEU A 321 4.93 5.92 -20.98
CA LEU A 321 4.58 5.60 -19.60
C LEU A 321 5.87 5.35 -18.81
N LYS A 322 6.17 6.25 -17.88
CA LYS A 322 7.37 6.23 -17.05
C LYS A 322 7.05 5.63 -15.69
N THR A 323 8.01 4.88 -15.20
CA THR A 323 8.07 4.39 -13.83
C THR A 323 9.12 5.22 -13.07
N TYR A 324 9.05 5.19 -11.74
CA TYR A 324 10.03 5.87 -10.90
C TYR A 324 11.09 4.91 -10.39
N PRO A 325 12.33 5.38 -10.13
CA PRO A 325 13.33 4.60 -9.43
C PRO A 325 12.81 4.11 -8.07
N LYS A 326 13.25 2.92 -7.63
CA LYS A 326 12.79 2.30 -6.38
C LYS A 326 12.96 3.16 -5.13
N TRP A 327 14.01 3.97 -5.06
CA TRP A 327 14.21 4.87 -3.92
C TRP A 327 13.11 5.94 -3.84
N LEU A 328 12.62 6.43 -4.98
CA LEU A 328 11.56 7.44 -5.05
C LEU A 328 10.19 6.82 -4.76
N GLU A 329 9.97 5.57 -5.19
CA GLU A 329 8.82 4.75 -4.74
C GLU A 329 8.83 4.62 -3.20
N GLY A 330 9.97 4.35 -2.57
CA GLY A 330 10.08 4.30 -1.12
C GLY A 330 9.75 5.63 -0.42
N ILE A 331 10.18 6.76 -0.98
CA ILE A 331 9.81 8.10 -0.47
C ILE A 331 8.30 8.32 -0.58
N TRP A 332 7.70 7.98 -1.72
CA TRP A 332 6.25 8.10 -1.94
C TRP A 332 5.45 7.31 -0.91
N VAL A 333 5.79 6.04 -0.69
CA VAL A 333 5.14 5.18 0.31
C VAL A 333 5.35 5.73 1.73
N LEU A 334 6.54 6.25 2.04
CA LEU A 334 6.86 6.86 3.34
C LEU A 334 6.05 8.13 3.61
N VAL A 335 5.84 8.98 2.59
CA VAL A 335 5.01 10.19 2.71
C VAL A 335 3.58 9.80 3.10
N TRP A 336 2.99 8.83 2.42
CA TRP A 336 1.63 8.38 2.73
C TRP A 336 1.52 7.68 4.09
N ALA A 337 2.49 6.82 4.44
CA ALA A 337 2.57 6.25 5.78
C ALA A 337 2.59 7.35 6.86
N SER A 338 3.37 8.41 6.62
CA SER A 338 3.48 9.57 7.52
C SER A 338 2.19 10.39 7.60
N ILE A 339 1.46 10.54 6.48
CA ILE A 339 0.12 11.16 6.46
C ILE A 339 -0.83 10.38 7.37
N GLY A 340 -0.85 9.05 7.29
CA GLY A 340 -1.65 8.19 8.16
C GLY A 340 -1.36 8.43 9.64
N VAL A 341 -0.08 8.41 10.04
CA VAL A 341 0.30 8.64 11.45
C VAL A 341 -0.04 10.05 11.91
N LYS A 342 0.35 11.09 11.16
CA LYS A 342 0.14 12.49 11.55
C LYS A 342 -1.34 12.86 11.56
N GLY A 343 -2.12 12.36 10.60
CA GLY A 343 -3.56 12.60 10.53
C GLY A 343 -4.28 12.04 11.75
N ILE A 344 -4.07 10.76 12.07
CA ILE A 344 -4.64 10.14 13.27
C ILE A 344 -4.16 10.83 14.55
N SER A 345 -2.87 11.16 14.63
CA SER A 345 -2.31 11.88 15.78
C SER A 345 -2.80 13.33 15.90
N GLY A 346 -3.31 13.93 14.82
CA GLY A 346 -3.90 15.27 14.85
C GLY A 346 -5.23 15.31 15.62
N PHE A 347 -6.04 14.25 15.51
CA PHE A 347 -7.31 14.14 16.24
C PHE A 347 -7.15 14.11 17.76
N LEU A 348 -5.96 13.76 18.29
CA LEU A 348 -5.62 13.90 19.72
C LEU A 348 -5.54 15.35 20.19
N ARG A 349 -5.06 16.26 19.33
CA ARG A 349 -4.77 17.65 19.69
C ARG A 349 -6.01 18.54 19.60
N GLY A 350 -7.06 18.06 18.92
CA GLY A 350 -8.29 18.80 18.65
C GLY A 350 -9.23 19.02 19.83
N GLY A 351 -8.90 18.58 21.05
CA GLY A 351 -9.75 18.76 22.23
C GLY A 351 -11.06 17.97 22.19
N ASN A 352 -11.95 18.21 23.17
CA ASN A 352 -13.17 17.48 23.57
C ASN A 352 -14.16 17.10 22.43
N LEU A 353 -13.73 16.25 21.50
CA LEU A 353 -14.63 15.62 20.53
C LEU A 353 -15.39 14.49 21.22
N GLY A 354 -16.71 14.47 21.06
CA GLY A 354 -17.51 13.34 21.48
C GLY A 354 -17.07 12.06 20.74
N LYS A 355 -17.24 10.89 21.37
CA LYS A 355 -16.80 9.59 20.80
C LYS A 355 -17.29 9.38 19.35
N THR A 356 -18.53 9.78 19.06
CA THR A 356 -19.11 9.68 17.71
C THR A 356 -18.39 10.59 16.72
N GLN A 357 -18.15 11.86 17.07
CA GLN A 357 -17.46 12.84 16.21
C GLN A 357 -16.00 12.45 15.94
N PHE A 358 -15.35 11.82 16.92
CA PHE A 358 -14.00 11.30 16.77
C PHE A 358 -13.94 10.16 15.74
N ILE A 359 -14.85 9.18 15.83
CA ILE A 359 -14.91 8.06 14.90
C ILE A 359 -15.26 8.55 13.48
N THR A 360 -16.27 9.41 13.34
CA THR A 360 -16.66 9.94 12.03
C THR A 360 -15.54 10.80 11.43
N GLY A 361 -14.80 11.56 12.24
CA GLY A 361 -13.63 12.32 11.82
C GLY A 361 -12.53 11.42 11.24
N ILE A 362 -12.18 10.33 11.93
CA ILE A 362 -11.20 9.34 11.43
C ILE A 362 -11.66 8.71 10.12
N LEU A 363 -12.91 8.22 10.05
CA LEU A 363 -13.42 7.59 8.84
C LEU A 363 -13.43 8.54 7.65
N THR A 364 -13.80 9.80 7.87
CA THR A 364 -13.79 10.86 6.86
C THR A 364 -12.36 11.14 6.39
N PHE A 365 -11.40 11.25 7.33
CA PHE A 365 -9.99 11.44 7.00
C PHE A 365 -9.43 10.29 6.16
N LEU A 366 -9.72 9.04 6.53
CA LEU A 366 -9.29 7.86 5.78
C LEU A 366 -9.89 7.86 4.37
N LEU A 367 -11.19 8.13 4.25
CA LEU A 367 -11.88 8.19 2.96
C LEU A 367 -11.29 9.26 2.04
N ILE A 368 -11.14 10.49 2.54
CA ILE A 368 -10.55 11.61 1.77
C ILE A 368 -9.12 11.28 1.34
N SER A 369 -8.33 10.67 2.22
CA SER A 369 -6.94 10.28 1.93
C SER A 369 -6.88 9.23 0.82
N ILE A 370 -7.74 8.21 0.86
CA ILE A 370 -7.80 7.15 -0.17
C ILE A 370 -8.25 7.75 -1.51
N LEU A 371 -9.29 8.59 -1.51
CA LEU A 371 -9.74 9.28 -2.72
C LEU A 371 -8.64 10.20 -3.29
N GLY A 372 -7.92 10.90 -2.41
CA GLY A 372 -6.76 11.71 -2.78
C GLY A 372 -5.64 10.89 -3.41
N LEU A 373 -5.32 9.72 -2.87
CA LEU A 373 -4.33 8.80 -3.43
C LEU A 373 -4.73 8.36 -4.85
N VAL A 374 -5.98 7.92 -5.03
CA VAL A 374 -6.49 7.50 -6.34
C VAL A 374 -6.47 8.66 -7.34
N LEU A 375 -6.90 9.85 -6.92
CA LEU A 375 -6.91 11.05 -7.77
C LEU A 375 -5.49 11.46 -8.19
N ILE A 376 -4.54 11.51 -7.25
CA ILE A 376 -3.14 11.87 -7.54
C ILE A 376 -2.52 10.84 -8.50
N SER A 377 -2.81 9.55 -8.30
CA SER A 377 -2.36 8.49 -9.21
C SER A 377 -2.95 8.62 -10.61
N TYR A 378 -4.25 8.93 -10.72
CA TYR A 378 -4.89 9.17 -12.03
C TYR A 378 -4.31 10.40 -12.74
N VAL A 379 -4.18 11.53 -12.03
CA VAL A 379 -3.58 12.76 -12.59
C VAL A 379 -2.13 12.50 -13.03
N SER A 380 -1.34 11.81 -12.21
CA SER A 380 0.05 11.45 -12.56
C SER A 380 0.11 10.56 -13.82
N PHE A 381 -0.82 9.61 -13.94
CA PHE A 381 -0.94 8.76 -15.13
C PHE A 381 -1.27 9.55 -16.40
N LEU A 382 -2.10 10.60 -16.32
CA LEU A 382 -2.35 11.49 -17.46
C LEU A 382 -1.07 12.21 -17.92
N PHE A 383 -0.15 12.50 -16.99
CA PHE A 383 1.20 12.99 -17.29
C PHE A 383 2.20 11.85 -17.62
N SER A 384 1.70 10.64 -17.90
CA SER A 384 2.48 9.44 -18.22
C SER A 384 3.40 8.97 -17.11
N PHE A 385 3.05 9.22 -15.84
CA PHE A 385 3.74 8.68 -14.68
C PHE A 385 2.87 7.65 -13.95
N TRP A 386 3.35 6.42 -13.86
CA TRP A 386 2.65 5.36 -13.13
C TRP A 386 3.14 5.30 -11.67
N LEU A 387 2.25 5.65 -10.73
CA LEU A 387 2.50 5.59 -9.30
C LEU A 387 1.99 4.27 -8.69
N PRO A 388 2.74 3.65 -7.75
CA PRO A 388 2.28 2.47 -7.05
C PRO A 388 1.21 2.86 -6.01
N VAL A 389 0.07 2.20 -6.05
CA VAL A 389 -1.11 2.52 -5.23
C VAL A 389 -1.29 1.55 -4.09
N PHE A 390 -1.13 0.25 -4.31
CA PHE A 390 -1.40 -0.78 -3.31
C PHE A 390 -0.35 -0.90 -2.21
N PRO A 391 0.98 -0.85 -2.44
CA PRO A 391 1.93 -0.79 -1.32
C PRO A 391 1.75 0.53 -0.56
N THR A 392 1.48 1.63 -1.26
CA THR A 392 1.19 2.94 -0.67
C THR A 392 -0.05 2.91 0.23
N LEU A 393 -1.16 2.35 -0.27
CA LEU A 393 -2.39 2.18 0.47
C LEU A 393 -2.20 1.25 1.68
N CYS A 394 -1.49 0.14 1.50
CA CYS A 394 -1.19 -0.80 2.58
C CYS A 394 -0.38 -0.13 3.70
N SER A 395 0.71 0.57 3.37
CA SER A 395 1.51 1.30 4.35
C SER A 395 0.71 2.41 5.05
N PHE A 396 -0.13 3.14 4.31
CA PHE A 396 -1.03 4.14 4.89
C PHE A 396 -2.01 3.53 5.89
N LEU A 397 -2.69 2.44 5.52
CA LEU A 397 -3.68 1.78 6.37
C LEU A 397 -3.05 1.14 7.61
N ILE A 398 -1.94 0.39 7.45
CA ILE A 398 -1.22 -0.22 8.58
C ILE A 398 -0.73 0.86 9.55
N SER A 399 -0.13 1.94 9.04
CA SER A 399 0.35 3.06 9.85
C SER A 399 -0.79 3.76 10.59
N SER A 400 -1.95 3.92 9.93
CA SER A 400 -3.15 4.49 10.54
C SER A 400 -3.71 3.61 11.64
N VAL A 401 -3.81 2.28 11.41
CA VAL A 401 -4.29 1.31 12.41
C VAL A 401 -3.39 1.29 13.64
N ILE A 402 -2.07 1.23 13.46
CA ILE A 402 -1.12 1.27 14.58
C ILE A 402 -1.28 2.57 15.38
N SER A 403 -1.46 3.71 14.71
CA SER A 403 -1.68 4.99 15.36
C SER A 403 -2.99 5.02 16.16
N ILE A 404 -4.07 4.39 15.64
CA ILE A 404 -5.35 4.26 16.35
C ILE A 404 -5.19 3.39 17.60
N ILE A 405 -4.45 2.28 17.53
CA ILE A 405 -4.19 1.40 18.68
C ILE A 405 -3.41 2.14 19.76
N GLN A 406 -2.32 2.83 19.38
CA GLN A 406 -1.52 3.64 20.30
C GLN A 406 -2.35 4.75 20.96
N LEU A 407 -3.28 5.33 20.20
CA LEU A 407 -4.22 6.33 20.68
C LEU A 407 -5.20 5.75 21.70
N GLY A 408 -5.76 4.57 21.42
CA GLY A 408 -6.61 3.83 22.36
C GLY A 408 -5.91 3.58 23.70
N GLU A 409 -4.65 3.16 23.68
CA GLU A 409 -3.85 2.95 24.90
C GLU A 409 -3.67 4.23 25.72
N LYS A 410 -3.39 5.37 25.06
CA LYS A 410 -3.26 6.67 25.75
C LYS A 410 -4.55 7.10 26.44
N PHE A 411 -5.70 6.95 25.77
CA PHE A 411 -7.00 7.23 26.38
C PHE A 411 -7.31 6.30 27.55
N ARG A 412 -6.95 5.01 27.43
CA ARG A 412 -7.10 4.05 28.52
C ARG A 412 -6.26 4.45 29.73
N TYR A 413 -5.03 4.93 29.54
CA TYR A 413 -4.17 5.39 30.62
C TYR A 413 -4.74 6.64 31.32
N ALA A 414 -5.13 7.66 30.55
CA ALA A 414 -5.73 8.88 31.10
C ALA A 414 -7.03 8.61 31.88
N SER A 415 -7.83 7.62 31.45
CA SER A 415 -9.06 7.20 32.15
C SER A 415 -8.83 6.37 33.42
N ASN A 416 -7.59 6.04 33.82
CA ASN A 416 -7.30 5.21 34.99
C ASN A 416 -6.92 6.02 36.24
N ILE A 417 -6.78 7.34 36.13
CA ILE A 417 -6.37 8.24 37.21
C ILE A 417 -7.57 9.05 37.71
N ASP A 418 -7.61 9.33 39.01
CA ASP A 418 -8.58 10.26 39.63
C ASP A 418 -8.13 11.71 39.41
N GLU A 419 -9.02 12.55 38.89
CA GLU A 419 -8.69 13.91 38.46
C GLU A 419 -8.23 14.80 39.63
N LEU A 420 -8.80 14.63 40.82
CA LEU A 420 -8.45 15.44 41.99
C LEU A 420 -7.10 15.02 42.58
N THR A 421 -6.93 13.73 42.82
CA THR A 421 -5.85 13.18 43.66
C THR A 421 -4.64 12.69 42.88
N GLN A 422 -4.76 12.54 41.55
CA GLN A 422 -3.70 12.07 40.64
C GLN A 422 -3.15 10.67 40.98
N ILE A 423 -3.90 9.86 41.74
CA ILE A 423 -3.65 8.43 41.95
C ILE A 423 -4.70 7.60 41.17
N ALA A 424 -4.67 6.27 41.25
CA ALA A 424 -5.62 5.43 40.53
C ALA A 424 -7.08 5.78 40.90
N ASN A 425 -7.99 5.78 39.92
CA ASN A 425 -9.42 5.83 40.22
C ASN A 425 -9.97 4.44 40.55
N ARG A 426 -11.17 4.40 41.14
CA ARG A 426 -11.88 3.16 41.50
C ARG A 426 -11.93 2.14 40.36
N ARG A 427 -12.22 2.58 39.13
CA ARG A 427 -12.32 1.68 37.98
C ARG A 427 -11.01 0.95 37.69
N TYR A 428 -9.88 1.65 37.80
CA TYR A 428 -8.57 1.03 37.62
C TYR A 428 -8.19 0.14 38.81
N PHE A 429 -8.50 0.58 40.03
CA PHE A 429 -8.35 -0.20 41.25
C PHE A 429 -9.07 -1.56 41.15
N ASP A 430 -10.36 -1.57 40.81
CA ASP A 430 -11.17 -2.80 40.71
C ASP A 430 -10.58 -3.79 39.69
N ARG A 431 -10.15 -3.28 38.53
CA ARG A 431 -9.51 -4.10 37.50
C ARG A 431 -8.17 -4.69 37.98
N PHE A 432 -7.37 -3.89 38.66
CA PHE A 432 -6.09 -4.35 39.20
C PHE A 432 -6.30 -5.38 40.31
N LEU A 433 -7.31 -5.20 41.16
CA LEU A 433 -7.67 -6.13 42.21
C LEU A 433 -8.10 -7.48 41.62
N MET A 434 -9.05 -7.48 40.67
CA MET A 434 -9.50 -8.71 40.01
C MET A 434 -8.33 -9.46 39.36
N LYS A 435 -7.45 -8.75 38.66
CA LYS A 435 -6.27 -9.36 38.02
C LYS A 435 -5.37 -10.06 39.02
N ASN A 436 -5.07 -9.42 40.16
CA ASN A 436 -4.17 -10.00 41.17
C ASN A 436 -4.84 -11.10 42.00
N PHE A 437 -6.15 -11.01 42.23
CA PHE A 437 -6.93 -12.06 42.88
C PHE A 437 -6.87 -13.37 42.09
N HIS A 438 -7.05 -13.31 40.76
CA HIS A 438 -6.97 -14.47 39.88
C HIS A 438 -5.56 -15.09 39.77
N ALA A 439 -4.50 -14.36 40.14
CA ALA A 439 -3.15 -14.90 40.16
C ALA A 439 -2.93 -15.95 41.28
N LYS A 440 -3.89 -16.08 42.22
CA LYS A 440 -3.85 -17.04 43.36
C LYS A 440 -2.55 -16.98 44.17
N GLN A 441 -1.99 -15.79 44.32
CA GLN A 441 -0.81 -15.51 45.13
C GLN A 441 -1.23 -14.69 46.36
N ALA A 442 -0.38 -14.63 47.39
CA ALA A 442 -0.64 -13.80 48.56
C ALA A 442 -1.06 -12.38 48.13
N LEU A 443 -2.19 -11.90 48.62
CA LEU A 443 -2.79 -10.64 48.21
C LEU A 443 -3.45 -10.01 49.42
N SER A 444 -3.13 -8.74 49.68
CA SER A 444 -3.78 -7.96 50.73
C SER A 444 -4.42 -6.71 50.15
N VAL A 445 -5.51 -6.28 50.77
CA VAL A 445 -6.21 -5.04 50.44
C VAL A 445 -6.41 -4.21 51.69
N LEU A 446 -6.19 -2.91 51.56
CA LEU A 446 -6.49 -1.92 52.58
C LEU A 446 -7.63 -1.05 52.08
N ILE A 447 -8.60 -0.75 52.94
CA ILE A 447 -9.56 0.33 52.75
C ILE A 447 -9.29 1.37 53.82
N CYS A 448 -9.13 2.61 53.39
CA CYS A 448 -8.74 3.73 54.23
C CYS A 448 -9.77 4.86 54.11
N ASP A 449 -10.07 5.52 55.22
CA ASP A 449 -11.05 6.60 55.26
C ASP A 449 -10.54 7.75 56.15
N VAL A 450 -10.68 8.98 55.65
CA VAL A 450 -10.24 10.18 56.37
C VAL A 450 -11.22 10.48 57.50
N ASP A 451 -10.70 10.45 58.73
CA ASP A 451 -11.51 10.57 59.92
C ASP A 451 -12.18 11.95 60.01
N HIS A 452 -13.50 11.95 60.22
CA HIS A 452 -14.32 13.16 60.40
C HIS A 452 -14.27 14.13 59.20
N PHE A 453 -13.99 13.66 57.99
CA PHE A 453 -13.81 14.52 56.81
C PHE A 453 -15.01 15.43 56.49
N LYS A 454 -16.25 14.98 56.77
CA LYS A 454 -17.43 15.85 56.68
C LYS A 454 -17.32 17.07 57.59
N LEU A 455 -16.92 16.88 58.85
CA LEU A 455 -16.71 17.99 59.79
C LEU A 455 -15.56 18.90 59.35
N TYR A 456 -14.53 18.34 58.71
CA TYR A 456 -13.47 19.13 58.09
C TYR A 456 -14.05 20.07 57.00
N ASN A 457 -14.80 19.51 56.05
CA ASN A 457 -15.44 20.28 54.98
C ASN A 457 -16.41 21.34 55.50
N ASP A 458 -17.22 20.99 56.49
CA ASP A 458 -18.18 21.93 57.10
C ASP A 458 -17.46 23.10 57.80
N SER A 459 -16.21 22.92 58.22
CA SER A 459 -15.43 23.94 58.96
C SER A 459 -14.51 24.77 58.08
N TYR A 460 -13.90 24.17 57.05
CA TYR A 460 -12.87 24.81 56.22
C TYR A 460 -13.31 25.02 54.76
N GLY A 461 -14.48 24.51 54.38
CA GLY A 461 -15.01 24.57 53.02
C GLY A 461 -14.43 23.48 52.10
N HIS A 462 -15.16 23.19 51.02
CA HIS A 462 -14.83 22.12 50.09
C HIS A 462 -13.47 22.31 49.37
N GLN A 463 -13.03 23.54 49.12
CA GLN A 463 -11.74 23.81 48.48
C GLN A 463 -10.55 23.36 49.34
N GLU A 464 -10.62 23.60 50.65
CA GLU A 464 -9.61 23.12 51.60
C GLU A 464 -9.72 21.60 51.79
N GLY A 465 -10.93 21.05 51.74
CA GLY A 465 -11.17 19.61 51.66
C GLY A 465 -10.46 18.95 50.49
N ASP A 466 -10.59 19.51 49.29
CA ASP A 466 -9.92 19.03 48.08
C ASP A 466 -8.40 19.06 48.21
N THR A 467 -7.85 20.13 48.82
CA THR A 467 -6.41 20.25 49.10
C THR A 467 -5.97 19.19 50.11
N CYS A 468 -6.76 18.96 51.16
CA CYS A 468 -6.53 17.89 52.13
C CYS A 468 -6.49 16.51 51.46
N LEU A 469 -7.48 16.19 50.61
CA LEU A 469 -7.52 14.91 49.89
C LEU A 469 -6.32 14.70 48.97
N LYS A 470 -5.82 15.75 48.31
CA LYS A 470 -4.59 15.67 47.52
C LYS A 470 -3.38 15.29 48.36
N LEU A 471 -3.21 15.93 49.52
CA LEU A 471 -2.08 15.65 50.41
C LEU A 471 -2.17 14.24 51.01
N VAL A 472 -3.36 13.82 51.43
CA VAL A 472 -3.62 12.45 51.92
C VAL A 472 -3.30 11.43 50.83
N ALA A 473 -3.79 11.63 49.61
CA ALA A 473 -3.52 10.74 48.48
C ALA A 473 -2.02 10.59 48.19
N GLN A 474 -1.27 11.69 48.24
CA GLN A 474 0.19 11.67 48.07
C GLN A 474 0.89 10.92 49.20
N ALA A 475 0.45 11.08 50.45
CA ALA A 475 1.02 10.34 51.59
C ALA A 475 0.76 8.83 51.47
N ILE A 476 -0.44 8.43 51.04
CA ILE A 476 -0.77 7.02 50.77
C ILE A 476 0.09 6.49 49.62
N ASN A 477 0.17 7.22 48.50
CA ASN A 477 0.91 6.78 47.32
C ASN A 477 2.43 6.70 47.54
N LYS A 478 3.00 7.54 48.41
CA LYS A 478 4.41 7.43 48.84
C LYS A 478 4.67 6.23 49.75
N SER A 479 3.62 5.67 50.33
CA SER A 479 3.70 4.53 51.25
C SER A 479 3.64 3.18 50.52
N VAL A 480 3.48 3.15 49.20
CA VAL A 480 3.40 1.93 48.39
C VAL A 480 4.60 1.82 47.43
N ARG A 481 5.04 0.59 47.13
CA ARG A 481 6.18 0.31 46.23
C ARG A 481 5.73 0.02 44.79
N SER A 482 6.70 0.01 43.87
CA SER A 482 6.46 -0.42 42.49
C SER A 482 5.86 -1.83 42.44
N GLY A 483 4.68 -1.96 41.85
CA GLY A 483 3.93 -3.23 41.77
C GLY A 483 2.71 -3.28 42.71
N GLU A 484 2.61 -2.35 43.66
CA GLU A 484 1.43 -2.09 44.47
C GLU A 484 0.62 -0.94 43.88
N LEU A 485 -0.65 -0.80 44.29
CA LEU A 485 -1.53 0.23 43.76
C LEU A 485 -2.28 0.95 44.87
N ALA A 486 -2.11 2.26 44.97
CA ALA A 486 -2.99 3.15 45.73
C ALA A 486 -4.01 3.81 44.79
N GLY A 487 -5.29 3.82 45.20
CA GLY A 487 -6.36 4.47 44.45
C GLY A 487 -7.37 5.18 45.35
N ARG A 488 -8.07 6.17 44.78
CA ARG A 488 -9.23 6.81 45.40
C ARG A 488 -10.47 5.98 45.08
N TYR A 489 -11.09 5.45 46.12
CA TYR A 489 -12.23 4.53 46.00
C TYR A 489 -13.56 5.29 45.90
N GLY A 490 -13.70 6.42 46.58
CA GLY A 490 -14.82 7.36 46.43
C GLY A 490 -14.84 8.40 47.54
N GLY A 491 -15.19 9.66 47.24
CA GLY A 491 -15.24 10.72 48.27
C GLY A 491 -13.90 10.87 49.01
N GLU A 492 -13.91 10.60 50.31
CA GLU A 492 -12.78 10.55 51.24
C GLU A 492 -12.16 9.16 51.44
N GLU A 493 -12.69 8.15 50.75
CA GLU A 493 -12.22 6.77 50.82
C GLU A 493 -11.09 6.50 49.82
N PHE A 494 -10.04 5.87 50.32
CA PHE A 494 -8.89 5.40 49.57
C PHE A 494 -8.76 3.90 49.74
N ALA A 495 -8.09 3.25 48.80
CA ALA A 495 -7.80 1.82 48.90
C ALA A 495 -6.42 1.50 48.34
N VAL A 496 -5.82 0.45 48.90
CA VAL A 496 -4.48 -0.01 48.50
C VAL A 496 -4.50 -1.52 48.22
N ILE A 497 -3.87 -1.92 47.13
CA ILE A 497 -3.69 -3.34 46.76
C ILE A 497 -2.22 -3.68 46.89
N LEU A 498 -1.94 -4.73 47.67
CA LEU A 498 -0.60 -5.21 47.98
C LEU A 498 -0.42 -6.66 47.51
N PRO A 499 -0.01 -6.87 46.25
CA PRO A 499 0.35 -8.21 45.77
C PRO A 499 1.57 -8.75 46.52
N HIS A 500 1.66 -10.06 46.68
CA HIS A 500 2.76 -10.77 47.32
C HIS A 500 3.10 -10.27 48.74
N THR A 501 2.09 -9.89 49.50
CA THR A 501 2.27 -9.26 50.82
C THR A 501 1.52 -10.05 51.90
N SER A 502 2.20 -10.39 52.99
CA SER A 502 1.60 -11.12 54.12
C SER A 502 0.67 -10.22 54.95
N TYR A 503 -0.03 -10.81 55.92
CA TYR A 503 -0.94 -10.07 56.79
C TYR A 503 -0.19 -9.07 57.68
N GLU A 504 0.93 -9.51 58.26
CA GLU A 504 1.77 -8.70 59.13
C GLU A 504 2.41 -7.54 58.35
N GLU A 505 2.89 -7.82 57.13
CA GLU A 505 3.44 -6.79 56.25
C GLU A 505 2.37 -5.78 55.81
N ALA A 506 1.17 -6.24 55.46
CA ALA A 506 0.06 -5.38 55.06
C ALA A 506 -0.39 -4.48 56.22
N LEU A 507 -0.44 -5.02 57.45
CA LEU A 507 -0.77 -4.24 58.65
C LEU A 507 0.30 -3.19 58.94
N ALA A 508 1.59 -3.54 58.84
CA ALA A 508 2.68 -2.58 59.01
C ALA A 508 2.65 -1.46 57.95
N ILE A 509 2.27 -1.77 56.71
CA ILE A 509 2.07 -0.76 55.65
C ILE A 509 0.88 0.13 56.00
N ALA A 510 -0.22 -0.42 56.50
CA ALA A 510 -1.39 0.35 56.92
C ALA A 510 -1.05 1.31 58.08
N GLU A 511 -0.33 0.86 59.09
CA GLU A 511 0.13 1.70 60.21
C GLU A 511 1.07 2.81 59.75
N ARG A 512 1.97 2.50 58.81
CA ARG A 512 2.82 3.51 58.17
C ARG A 512 2.00 4.56 57.44
N ILE A 513 0.96 4.15 56.71
CA ILE A 513 0.05 5.08 56.04
C ILE A 513 -0.64 6.00 57.06
N VAL A 514 -1.22 5.45 58.12
CA VAL A 514 -1.87 6.22 59.21
C VAL A 514 -0.90 7.24 59.80
N THR A 515 0.32 6.80 60.11
CA THR A 515 1.38 7.65 60.67
C THR A 515 1.77 8.76 59.70
N ASN A 516 1.96 8.44 58.41
CA ASN A 516 2.33 9.41 57.39
C ASN A 516 1.25 10.47 57.19
N VAL A 517 -0.04 10.11 57.26
CA VAL A 517 -1.14 11.08 57.17
C VAL A 517 -1.17 11.99 58.41
N SER A 518 -1.08 11.42 59.61
CA SER A 518 -1.03 12.22 60.86
C SER A 518 0.15 13.21 60.85
N ASN A 519 1.31 12.79 60.33
CA ASN A 519 2.51 13.61 60.22
C ASN A 519 2.44 14.73 59.16
N LEU A 520 1.38 14.77 58.33
CA LEU A 520 1.11 15.95 57.50
C LEU A 520 0.76 17.18 58.34
N ASN A 521 0.37 16.99 59.62
CA ASN A 521 0.04 18.04 60.58
C ASN A 521 -1.01 19.05 60.06
N ILE A 522 -1.98 18.57 59.26
CA ILE A 522 -3.07 19.40 58.72
C ILE A 522 -4.05 19.69 59.86
N PRO A 523 -4.31 20.95 60.25
CA PRO A 523 -5.17 21.27 61.39
C PRO A 523 -6.63 20.81 61.20
N HIS A 524 -7.21 20.11 62.18
CA HIS A 524 -8.62 19.70 62.18
C HIS A 524 -9.30 20.03 63.51
N LYS A 525 -9.52 21.32 63.79
CA LYS A 525 -10.16 21.82 65.03
C LYS A 525 -11.51 21.18 65.39
N SER A 526 -12.30 20.78 64.40
CA SER A 526 -13.63 20.19 64.62
C SER A 526 -13.62 18.66 64.77
N SER A 527 -12.44 18.03 64.78
CA SER A 527 -12.32 16.56 64.91
C SER A 527 -12.49 16.17 66.37
N LYS A 528 -13.21 15.07 66.58
CA LYS A 528 -13.39 14.48 67.93
C LYS A 528 -12.27 13.52 68.30
N THR A 529 -11.31 13.30 67.41
CA THR A 529 -10.26 12.27 67.55
C THR A 529 -8.87 12.88 67.76
N SER A 530 -8.55 13.98 67.06
CA SER A 530 -7.22 14.61 67.08
C SER A 530 -7.32 16.07 66.65
N ASN A 531 -6.33 16.89 67.00
CA ASN A 531 -6.22 18.27 66.52
C ASN A 531 -5.74 18.39 65.07
N VAL A 532 -5.37 17.26 64.44
CA VAL A 532 -4.94 17.16 63.04
C VAL A 532 -5.79 16.15 62.28
N VAL A 533 -5.75 16.20 60.94
CA VAL A 533 -6.38 15.20 60.07
C VAL A 533 -5.73 13.82 60.30
N THR A 534 -6.57 12.81 60.53
CA THR A 534 -6.15 11.42 60.73
C THR A 534 -6.85 10.49 59.74
N LEU A 535 -6.36 9.26 59.64
CA LEU A 535 -6.88 8.23 58.74
C LEU A 535 -7.11 6.95 59.54
N SER A 536 -8.24 6.29 59.29
CA SER A 536 -8.48 4.92 59.76
C SER A 536 -8.32 3.94 58.60
N CYS A 537 -7.73 2.78 58.86
CA CYS A 537 -7.47 1.74 57.85
C CYS A 537 -8.02 0.38 58.29
N GLY A 538 -8.68 -0.32 57.38
CA GLY A 538 -9.03 -1.73 57.52
C GLY A 538 -8.18 -2.57 56.57
N VAL A 539 -7.56 -3.63 57.08
CA VAL A 539 -6.68 -4.52 56.31
C VAL A 539 -7.31 -5.89 56.18
N ALA A 540 -7.28 -6.48 54.99
CA ALA A 540 -7.68 -7.87 54.78
C ALA A 540 -6.70 -8.61 53.86
N ASN A 541 -6.54 -9.90 54.14
CA ASN A 541 -5.71 -10.82 53.38
C ASN A 541 -6.55 -11.89 52.71
N MET A 542 -6.17 -12.22 51.48
CA MET A 542 -6.83 -13.25 50.70
C MET A 542 -6.60 -14.61 51.35
N THR A 543 -7.69 -15.32 51.64
CA THR A 543 -7.68 -16.69 52.14
C THR A 543 -8.15 -17.66 51.06
N VAL A 544 -7.93 -18.95 51.28
CA VAL A 544 -8.38 -20.01 50.35
C VAL A 544 -9.90 -20.06 50.22
N GLU A 545 -10.62 -19.54 51.22
CA GLU A 545 -12.08 -19.47 51.29
C GLU A 545 -12.66 -18.29 50.49
N ASP A 546 -11.84 -17.32 50.08
CA ASP A 546 -12.32 -16.20 49.29
C ASP A 546 -12.69 -16.67 47.88
N SER A 547 -13.97 -16.52 47.54
CA SER A 547 -14.53 -16.91 46.26
C SER A 547 -14.43 -15.80 45.22
N SER A 548 -14.34 -14.55 45.67
CA SER A 548 -14.27 -13.37 44.84
C SER A 548 -13.40 -12.28 45.46
N SER A 549 -12.90 -11.36 44.63
CA SER A 549 -12.21 -10.16 45.12
C SER A 549 -13.10 -9.24 45.96
N LEU A 550 -14.43 -9.37 45.84
CA LEU A 550 -15.38 -8.60 46.64
C LEU A 550 -15.37 -9.05 48.11
N ASP A 551 -15.16 -10.35 48.37
CA ASP A 551 -15.07 -10.90 49.73
C ASP A 551 -13.92 -10.23 50.50
N LEU A 552 -12.80 -10.00 49.81
CA LEU A 552 -11.62 -9.33 50.37
C LEU A 552 -11.88 -7.86 50.72
N LEU A 553 -12.64 -7.15 49.88
CA LEU A 553 -13.06 -5.77 50.16
C LEU A 553 -14.03 -5.70 51.34
N ILE A 554 -14.99 -6.63 51.43
CA ILE A 554 -15.94 -6.70 52.55
C ILE A 554 -15.20 -6.95 53.87
N LYS A 555 -14.19 -7.83 53.87
CA LYS A 555 -13.34 -8.07 55.05
C LYS A 555 -12.58 -6.80 55.46
N ALA A 556 -11.97 -6.11 54.50
CA ALA A 556 -11.24 -4.86 54.78
C ALA A 556 -12.17 -3.77 55.32
N ASP A 557 -13.37 -3.64 54.76
CA ASP A 557 -14.39 -2.69 55.21
C ASP A 557 -14.85 -2.96 56.65
N ARG A 558 -15.09 -4.23 57.00
CA ARG A 558 -15.41 -4.62 58.39
C ARG A 558 -14.28 -4.26 59.37
N ALA A 559 -13.03 -4.42 58.95
CA ALA A 559 -11.89 -4.05 59.78
C ALA A 559 -11.78 -2.52 59.93
N LEU A 560 -12.06 -1.76 58.86
CA LEU A 560 -12.12 -0.30 58.89
C LEU A 560 -13.20 0.19 59.84
N TYR A 561 -14.39 -0.42 59.77
CA TYR A 561 -15.50 -0.10 60.68
C TYR A 561 -15.10 -0.29 62.15
N LYS A 562 -14.46 -1.42 62.49
CA LYS A 562 -13.91 -1.66 63.83
C LYS A 562 -12.84 -0.63 64.22
N ALA A 563 -11.99 -0.20 63.28
CA ALA A 563 -10.97 0.82 63.54
C ALA A 563 -11.61 2.15 63.92
N LYS A 564 -12.71 2.52 63.26
CA LYS A 564 -13.49 3.73 63.58
C LYS A 564 -14.17 3.62 64.95
N GLU A 565 -14.74 2.46 65.31
CA GLU A 565 -15.36 2.24 66.62
C GLU A 565 -14.35 2.27 67.78
N GLN A 566 -13.15 1.75 67.58
CA GLN A 566 -12.11 1.74 68.61
C GLN A 566 -11.43 3.10 68.83
N GLY A 567 -11.95 4.18 68.24
CA GLY A 567 -11.48 5.53 68.47
C GLY A 567 -10.75 6.18 67.30
N ARG A 568 -10.77 5.57 66.10
CA ARG A 568 -10.18 6.10 64.85
C ARG A 568 -8.64 6.23 64.92
N ASN A 569 -8.03 6.87 63.91
CA ASN A 569 -6.58 7.11 63.77
C ASN A 569 -5.74 5.84 63.98
N ARG A 570 -6.12 4.74 63.32
CA ARG A 570 -5.46 3.43 63.47
C ARG A 570 -5.71 2.53 62.29
N ALA A 571 -4.85 1.52 62.15
CA ALA A 571 -5.09 0.39 61.28
C ALA A 571 -5.57 -0.81 62.10
N LEU A 572 -6.57 -1.54 61.62
CA LEU A 572 -6.93 -2.86 62.14
C LEU A 572 -6.98 -3.87 61.00
N GLY A 573 -6.54 -5.09 61.29
CA GLY A 573 -6.72 -6.21 60.38
C GLY A 573 -8.01 -6.97 60.64
N TYR A 574 -8.57 -7.56 59.59
CA TYR A 574 -9.69 -8.48 59.69
C TYR A 574 -9.20 -9.80 60.32
N ILE A 575 -9.68 -10.07 61.53
CA ILE A 575 -9.49 -11.34 62.22
C ILE A 575 -10.81 -12.09 62.10
N SER A 576 -10.75 -13.28 61.49
CA SER A 576 -11.89 -14.19 61.27
C SER A 576 -12.51 -14.67 62.57
#